data_AF-A0A939V1W1-F1
#
_entry.id   AF-A0A939V1W1-F1
#
_cell.length_a   1.000
_cell.length_b   1.000
_cell.length_c   1.000
_cell.angle_alpha   90.00
_cell.angle_beta   90.00
_cell.angle_gamma   90.00
#
_symmetry.space_group_name_H-M   'P 1'
#
loop_
_entity.id
_entity.type
_entity.pdbx_description
1 polymer ?
#
loop_
_entity_poly.entity_id
_entity_poly.type
_entity_poly.pdbx_seq_one_letter_code
_entity_poly.pdbx_strand_id
1 'polypeptide(L)'
;MLYIVSIVLFCLAVVVLMFADNDRAVDLGKRKQAIIDLIYSLATGLLVTSDFDLCPFNGKYYGGDSSVFIYIARMMHKGKVPYRDMFDHKGSWLYFIEYVGEFLGDTGIWILELLACAITVFFMLKISRLLSKKVFVPYLTAFASIYLFGFYLYLDGNLTEFWALPFTLSSLYIIFRFFRKKEYSPLSIVYLGFAFGVVFFIRCNLVSPWAFFVPVIIIYLIKLKRSREIIKCILLFTAGVALALCPVLIYHGVTGSFQDLYKDYWLYNISYVKVKGGSYYGILSFGLYAKYFIIGWIAVIVASVVHRRSRFMHCNTLFLLATFILSLVSGRDYEHY
;
A
#
# COMPACT_ATOMS: atom_id res chain seq x y z
N MET A 1 -0.22 -11.94 1.40
CA MET A 1 -1.31 -12.82 0.95
C MET A 1 -1.46 -12.64 -0.55
N LEU A 2 -0.60 -13.26 -1.36
CA LEU A 2 -0.06 -12.63 -2.57
C LEU A 2 -0.06 -11.07 -2.43
N TYR A 3 0.65 -10.50 -1.44
CA TYR A 3 0.22 -9.22 -0.85
C TYR A 3 -0.02 -8.04 -1.82
N ILE A 4 1.02 -7.52 -2.47
CA ILE A 4 0.82 -6.54 -3.56
C ILE A 4 0.24 -7.26 -4.79
N VAL A 5 0.41 -8.57 -4.86
CA VAL A 5 1.38 -9.25 -5.75
C VAL A 5 0.91 -9.10 -7.16
N SER A 6 1.19 -7.91 -7.66
CA SER A 6 0.48 -7.36 -8.79
C SER A 6 -1.05 -7.17 -8.57
N ILE A 7 -1.77 -8.10 -7.91
CA ILE A 7 -3.24 -8.18 -7.68
C ILE A 7 -3.74 -6.99 -6.85
N VAL A 8 -4.76 -6.24 -7.27
CA VAL A 8 -5.80 -6.57 -8.27
C VAL A 8 -5.38 -6.32 -9.73
N LEU A 9 -4.08 -6.35 -10.03
CA LEU A 9 -3.46 -6.70 -11.32
C LEU A 9 -4.02 -5.94 -12.50
N PHE A 10 -3.45 -4.74 -12.70
CA PHE A 10 -4.02 -3.62 -13.47
C PHE A 10 -5.13 -2.85 -12.72
N CYS A 11 -5.68 -3.36 -11.61
CA CYS A 11 -7.10 -3.15 -11.24
C CYS A 11 -8.05 -3.88 -12.23
N LEU A 12 -7.58 -5.04 -12.69
CA LEU A 12 -7.98 -5.89 -13.81
C LEU A 12 -8.04 -5.14 -15.15
N ALA A 13 -8.02 -5.85 -16.28
CA ALA A 13 -7.96 -5.32 -17.65
C ALA A 13 -9.28 -4.63 -18.11
N VAL A 14 -9.84 -3.87 -17.19
CA VAL A 14 -11.21 -3.44 -17.00
C VAL A 14 -11.12 -1.93 -16.74
N VAL A 15 -10.60 -1.13 -17.68
CA VAL A 15 -10.79 -1.33 -19.12
C VAL A 15 -9.48 -1.21 -19.91
N VAL A 16 -9.00 -2.33 -20.46
CA VAL A 16 -7.95 -2.37 -21.50
C VAL A 16 -8.44 -2.93 -22.84
N LEU A 17 -9.61 -3.56 -22.85
CA LEU A 17 -10.24 -4.10 -24.06
C LEU A 17 -11.37 -3.21 -24.61
N MET A 18 -12.28 -2.78 -23.74
CA MET A 18 -13.69 -3.11 -24.02
C MET A 18 -14.67 -1.98 -24.30
N PHE A 19 -14.19 -0.76 -24.52
CA PHE A 19 -14.84 0.12 -25.50
C PHE A 19 -13.74 0.89 -26.22
N ALA A 20 -13.66 0.71 -27.54
CA ALA A 20 -12.73 1.43 -28.41
C ALA A 20 -12.98 2.95 -28.41
N ASP A 21 -12.23 3.70 -29.21
CA ASP A 21 -12.38 5.15 -29.34
C ASP A 21 -13.76 5.52 -29.88
N ASN A 22 -14.54 6.19 -29.03
CA ASN A 22 -15.34 7.39 -29.33
C ASN A 22 -16.30 7.63 -28.16
N ASP A 23 -15.94 8.55 -27.25
CA ASP A 23 -16.96 9.47 -26.70
C ASP A 23 -16.36 10.69 -26.00
N ARG A 24 -17.16 11.74 -25.81
CA ARG A 24 -16.74 13.01 -25.20
C ARG A 24 -16.68 12.92 -23.67
N ALA A 25 -15.66 13.54 -23.07
CA ALA A 25 -15.57 13.68 -21.62
C ALA A 25 -16.49 14.80 -21.13
N VAL A 26 -17.30 14.53 -20.10
CA VAL A 26 -18.12 15.54 -19.42
C VAL A 26 -17.25 16.28 -18.42
N ASP A 27 -17.00 17.58 -18.63
CA ASP A 27 -16.33 18.41 -17.62
C ASP A 27 -17.34 18.88 -16.56
N LEU A 28 -17.32 18.21 -15.41
CA LEU A 28 -18.12 18.57 -14.25
C LEU A 28 -17.55 19.75 -13.45
N GLY A 29 -16.37 20.26 -13.81
CA GLY A 29 -15.62 21.27 -13.06
C GLY A 29 -14.82 20.65 -11.91
N LYS A 30 -13.54 21.04 -11.80
CA LYS A 30 -12.55 20.44 -10.87
C LYS A 30 -13.03 20.32 -9.42
N ARG A 31 -13.74 21.33 -8.89
CA ARG A 31 -14.25 21.34 -7.50
C ARG A 31 -15.39 20.31 -7.30
N LYS A 32 -16.37 20.28 -8.21
CA LYS A 32 -17.50 19.33 -8.15
C LYS A 32 -17.01 17.89 -8.27
N GLN A 33 -16.08 17.63 -9.19
CA GLN A 33 -15.47 16.30 -9.35
C GLN A 33 -14.70 15.87 -8.09
N ALA A 34 -14.00 16.78 -7.41
CA ALA A 34 -13.31 16.45 -6.16
C ALA A 34 -14.27 16.10 -5.00
N ILE A 35 -15.45 16.74 -4.95
CA ILE A 35 -16.50 16.43 -3.97
C ILE A 35 -17.14 15.06 -4.27
N ILE A 36 -17.47 14.78 -5.53
CA ILE A 36 -18.01 13.48 -5.95
C ILE A 36 -17.00 12.35 -5.64
N ASP A 37 -15.70 12.58 -5.90
CA ASP A 37 -14.65 11.62 -5.53
C ASP A 37 -14.62 11.32 -4.04
N LEU A 38 -14.73 12.35 -3.19
CA LEU A 38 -14.71 12.20 -1.73
C LEU A 38 -15.94 11.43 -1.22
N ILE A 39 -17.14 11.81 -1.66
CA ILE A 39 -18.41 11.14 -1.30
C ILE A 39 -18.37 9.67 -1.73
N TYR A 40 -17.94 9.40 -2.98
CA TYR A 40 -17.83 8.04 -3.49
C TYR A 40 -16.83 7.20 -2.70
N SER A 41 -15.69 7.79 -2.32
CA SER A 41 -14.63 7.07 -1.59
C SER A 41 -15.03 6.78 -0.14
N LEU A 42 -15.76 7.69 0.50
CA LEU A 42 -16.34 7.46 1.83
C LEU A 42 -17.44 6.40 1.79
N ALA A 43 -18.35 6.47 0.82
CA ALA A 43 -19.43 5.48 0.67
C ALA A 43 -18.89 4.07 0.34
N THR A 44 -17.91 3.99 -0.58
CA THR A 44 -17.25 2.73 -0.91
C THR A 44 -16.41 2.21 0.26
N GLY A 45 -15.73 3.11 0.99
CA GLY A 45 -15.00 2.77 2.20
C GLY A 45 -15.92 2.12 3.24
N LEU A 46 -17.07 2.75 3.51
CA LEU A 46 -18.05 2.26 4.47
C LEU A 46 -18.65 0.91 4.08
N LEU A 47 -18.92 0.70 2.79
CA LEU A 47 -19.43 -0.58 2.25
C LEU A 47 -18.39 -1.72 2.27
N VAL A 48 -17.09 -1.41 2.33
CA VAL A 48 -16.04 -2.43 2.46
C VAL A 48 -15.74 -2.69 3.94
N THR A 49 -15.58 -1.64 4.74
CA THR A 49 -15.29 -1.80 6.17
C THR A 49 -16.51 -2.22 6.98
N SER A 50 -17.74 -2.20 6.44
CA SER A 50 -18.90 -2.82 7.10
C SER A 50 -18.76 -4.34 7.25
N ASP A 51 -18.06 -4.98 6.30
CA ASP A 51 -17.90 -6.43 6.25
C ASP A 51 -16.70 -6.90 7.10
N PHE A 52 -15.89 -5.96 7.60
CA PHE A 52 -14.70 -6.22 8.40
C PHE A 52 -15.03 -6.64 9.84
N ASP A 53 -14.15 -7.41 10.48
CA ASP A 53 -14.36 -7.94 11.83
C ASP A 53 -14.40 -6.87 12.93
N LEU A 54 -13.75 -5.72 12.73
CA LEU A 54 -13.82 -4.56 13.64
C LEU A 54 -15.07 -3.68 13.44
N CYS A 55 -15.92 -3.99 12.47
CA CYS A 55 -17.18 -3.28 12.28
C CYS A 55 -18.12 -3.54 13.48
N PRO A 56 -18.57 -2.50 14.21
CA PRO A 56 -19.41 -2.66 15.40
C PRO A 56 -20.80 -3.26 15.11
N PHE A 57 -21.20 -3.35 13.84
CA PHE A 57 -22.47 -3.90 13.39
C PHE A 57 -22.38 -5.36 12.91
N ASN A 58 -21.17 -5.91 12.79
CA ASN A 58 -20.92 -7.23 12.18
C ASN A 58 -20.93 -8.38 13.20
N GLY A 59 -20.73 -8.07 14.49
CA GLY A 59 -20.85 -9.06 15.59
C GLY A 59 -19.78 -10.15 15.62
N LYS A 60 -18.68 -9.98 14.87
CA LYS A 60 -17.56 -10.91 14.77
C LYS A 60 -16.51 -10.65 15.86
N TYR A 61 -15.50 -11.52 15.93
CA TYR A 61 -14.34 -11.39 16.81
C TYR A 61 -13.05 -11.34 15.99
N TYR A 62 -12.27 -10.27 16.16
CA TYR A 62 -10.99 -10.07 15.50
C TYR A 62 -9.95 -11.13 15.92
N GLY A 63 -9.43 -11.87 14.93
CA GLY A 63 -8.44 -12.92 15.13
C GLY A 63 -7.00 -12.50 14.81
N GLY A 64 -6.12 -13.50 14.76
CA GLY A 64 -4.79 -13.43 14.14
C GLY A 64 -3.93 -12.21 14.52
N ASP A 65 -3.24 -11.67 13.52
CA ASP A 65 -2.37 -10.49 13.62
C ASP A 65 -3.09 -9.28 14.24
N SER A 66 -4.33 -9.00 13.82
CA SER A 66 -5.17 -7.88 14.34
C SER A 66 -5.32 -7.93 15.86
N SER A 67 -5.58 -9.11 16.42
CA SER A 67 -5.73 -9.30 17.87
C SER A 67 -4.45 -8.95 18.66
N VAL A 68 -3.27 -9.17 18.07
CA VAL A 68 -1.97 -8.82 18.67
C VAL A 68 -1.75 -7.32 18.64
N PHE A 69 -2.09 -6.65 17.53
CA PHE A 69 -1.91 -5.20 17.36
C PHE A 69 -2.79 -4.42 18.35
N ILE A 70 -4.06 -4.83 18.47
CA ILE A 70 -5.04 -4.31 19.43
C ILE A 70 -4.57 -4.54 20.88
N TYR A 71 -4.05 -5.73 21.19
CA TYR A 71 -3.49 -6.02 22.50
C TYR A 71 -2.31 -5.10 22.84
N ILE A 72 -1.38 -4.89 21.89
CA ILE A 72 -0.22 -4.01 22.08
C ILE A 72 -0.67 -2.57 22.33
N ALA A 73 -1.65 -2.05 21.58
CA ALA A 73 -2.23 -0.72 21.80
C ALA A 73 -2.88 -0.59 23.19
N ARG A 74 -3.66 -1.59 23.63
CA ARG A 74 -4.25 -1.64 24.98
C ARG A 74 -3.22 -1.67 26.10
N MET A 75 -2.07 -2.27 25.85
CA MET A 75 -0.98 -2.31 26.82
C MET A 75 -0.16 -1.01 26.80
N MET A 76 -0.04 -0.34 25.66
CA MET A 76 0.51 1.03 25.57
C MET A 76 -0.32 2.04 26.39
N HIS A 77 -1.65 1.95 26.34
CA HIS A 77 -2.54 2.73 27.22
C HIS A 77 -2.35 2.44 28.72
N LYS A 78 -1.76 1.29 29.07
CA LYS A 78 -1.38 0.89 30.44
C LYS A 78 0.09 1.18 30.75
N GLY A 79 0.74 2.06 29.98
CA GLY A 79 2.13 2.48 30.19
C GLY A 79 3.18 1.44 29.80
N LYS A 80 2.80 0.38 29.07
CA LYS A 80 3.74 -0.61 28.53
C LYS A 80 4.29 -0.18 27.17
N VAL A 81 5.42 -0.78 26.79
CA VAL A 81 6.21 -0.38 25.63
C VAL A 81 6.38 -1.57 24.67
N PRO A 82 6.02 -1.43 23.38
CA PRO A 82 6.25 -2.47 22.37
C PRO A 82 7.72 -2.91 22.31
N TYR A 83 7.94 -4.17 21.95
CA TYR A 83 9.22 -4.89 21.96
C TYR A 83 9.80 -5.13 23.36
N ARG A 84 9.86 -4.10 24.21
CA ARG A 84 10.42 -4.19 25.57
C ARG A 84 9.53 -4.96 26.54
N ASP A 85 8.22 -4.70 26.51
CA ASP A 85 7.23 -5.28 27.43
C ASP A 85 6.26 -6.26 26.75
N MET A 86 6.14 -6.21 25.41
CA MET A 86 5.37 -7.14 24.58
C MET A 86 6.13 -7.43 23.28
N PHE A 87 6.38 -8.70 22.96
CA PHE A 87 7.03 -9.11 21.71
C PHE A 87 6.04 -9.07 20.52
N ASP A 88 6.46 -8.40 19.44
CA ASP A 88 5.98 -8.62 18.06
C ASP A 88 7.00 -8.04 17.07
N HIS A 89 6.90 -8.42 15.80
CA HIS A 89 7.89 -8.24 14.74
C HIS A 89 7.46 -7.26 13.63
N LYS A 90 6.36 -6.53 13.81
CA LYS A 90 5.96 -5.41 12.93
C LYS A 90 6.59 -4.10 13.43
N GLY A 91 6.50 -3.03 12.64
CA GLY A 91 7.16 -1.75 12.95
C GLY A 91 6.27 -0.78 13.74
N SER A 92 6.90 0.16 14.46
CA SER A 92 6.25 1.04 15.44
C SER A 92 5.11 1.90 14.89
N TRP A 93 5.10 2.26 13.59
CA TRP A 93 4.01 3.06 13.02
C TRP A 93 2.69 2.30 12.96
N LEU A 94 2.70 0.97 12.96
CA LEU A 94 1.51 0.16 13.18
C LEU A 94 0.92 0.48 14.55
N TYR A 95 1.67 0.20 15.63
CA TYR A 95 1.18 0.39 17.00
C TYR A 95 0.84 1.85 17.33
N PHE A 96 1.43 2.84 16.65
CA PHE A 96 1.00 4.24 16.76
C PHE A 96 -0.38 4.49 16.14
N ILE A 97 -0.75 3.84 15.03
CA ILE A 97 -2.10 3.89 14.46
C ILE A 97 -3.09 3.19 15.38
N GLU A 98 -2.78 1.97 15.82
CA GLU A 98 -3.61 1.16 16.72
C GLU A 98 -3.85 1.88 18.07
N TYR A 99 -2.82 2.52 18.64
CA TYR A 99 -2.92 3.29 19.88
C TYR A 99 -3.87 4.50 19.74
N VAL A 100 -3.82 5.21 18.61
CA VAL A 100 -4.77 6.30 18.30
C VAL A 100 -6.18 5.74 18.08
N GLY A 101 -6.31 4.55 17.49
CA GLY A 101 -7.59 3.86 17.34
C GLY A 101 -8.22 3.50 18.68
N GLU A 102 -7.51 2.81 19.57
CA GLU A 102 -8.00 2.53 20.94
C GLU A 102 -8.28 3.81 21.75
N PHE A 103 -7.51 4.89 21.53
CA PHE A 103 -7.77 6.18 22.19
C PHE A 103 -9.10 6.82 21.77
N LEU A 104 -9.58 6.52 20.57
CA LEU A 104 -10.88 6.99 20.05
C LEU A 104 -12.06 6.12 20.53
N GLY A 105 -11.82 5.10 21.36
CA GLY A 105 -12.81 4.19 21.92
C GLY A 105 -13.11 2.97 21.06
N ASP A 106 -14.14 2.20 21.42
CA ASP A 106 -14.42 0.85 20.90
C ASP A 106 -14.55 0.75 19.37
N THR A 107 -14.94 1.83 18.69
CA THR A 107 -15.08 1.90 17.22
C THR A 107 -13.92 2.64 16.54
N GLY A 108 -12.94 3.11 17.31
CA GLY A 108 -11.91 4.04 16.85
C GLY A 108 -10.96 3.47 15.81
N ILE A 109 -10.52 2.20 15.97
CA ILE A 109 -9.70 1.52 14.95
C ILE A 109 -10.49 1.38 13.64
N TRP A 110 -11.75 0.94 13.70
CA TRP A 110 -12.62 0.83 12.53
C TRP A 110 -12.88 2.18 11.83
N ILE A 111 -12.97 3.28 12.58
CA ILE A 111 -13.03 4.64 12.02
C ILE A 111 -11.72 4.98 11.27
N LEU A 112 -10.56 4.61 11.81
CA LEU A 112 -9.28 4.76 11.11
C LEU A 112 -9.20 3.86 9.87
N GLU A 113 -9.75 2.64 9.92
CA GLU A 113 -9.82 1.74 8.76
C GLU A 113 -10.69 2.34 7.65
N LEU A 114 -11.87 2.86 7.99
CA LEU A 114 -12.77 3.56 7.08
C LEU A 114 -12.06 4.74 6.40
N LEU A 115 -11.29 5.52 7.15
CA LEU A 115 -10.50 6.63 6.61
C LEU A 115 -9.36 6.14 5.70
N ALA A 116 -8.63 5.08 6.08
CA ALA A 116 -7.60 4.47 5.25
C ALA A 116 -8.17 3.87 3.96
N CYS A 117 -9.35 3.25 4.01
CA CYS A 117 -10.10 2.73 2.87
C CYS A 117 -10.52 3.87 1.94
N ALA A 118 -11.13 4.94 2.48
CA ALA A 118 -11.55 6.10 1.69
C ALA A 118 -10.38 6.83 1.04
N ILE A 119 -9.24 6.98 1.72
CA ILE A 119 -8.02 7.56 1.13
C ILE A 119 -7.49 6.66 0.00
N THR A 120 -7.48 5.34 0.21
CA THR A 120 -7.08 4.34 -0.79
C THR A 120 -7.96 4.42 -2.04
N VAL A 121 -9.28 4.34 -1.90
CA VAL A 121 -10.26 4.46 -3.00
C VAL A 121 -10.12 5.81 -3.71
N PHE A 122 -9.95 6.92 -2.97
CA PHE A 122 -9.75 8.25 -3.56
C PHE A 122 -8.51 8.29 -4.46
N PHE A 123 -7.39 7.70 -4.04
CA PHE A 123 -6.19 7.63 -4.88
C PHE A 123 -6.31 6.62 -6.03
N MET A 124 -7.08 5.52 -5.90
CA MET A 124 -7.48 4.70 -7.06
C MET A 124 -8.22 5.54 -8.11
N LEU A 125 -9.21 6.34 -7.70
CA LEU A 125 -9.94 7.26 -8.60
C LEU A 125 -8.99 8.26 -9.28
N LYS A 126 -8.01 8.82 -8.55
CA LYS A 126 -7.03 9.76 -9.12
C LYS A 126 -6.08 9.08 -10.12
N ILE A 127 -5.60 7.87 -9.82
CA ILE A 127 -4.74 7.07 -10.72
C ILE A 127 -5.49 6.72 -11.99
N SER A 128 -6.71 6.18 -11.88
CA SER A 128 -7.52 5.76 -13.03
C SER A 128 -7.80 6.92 -13.99
N ARG A 129 -7.98 8.16 -13.48
CA ARG A 129 -8.12 9.38 -14.31
C ARG A 129 -6.81 9.95 -14.91
N LEU A 130 -5.63 9.44 -14.54
CA LEU A 130 -4.40 9.72 -15.31
C LEU A 130 -4.33 8.86 -16.59
N LEU A 131 -5.07 7.76 -16.63
CA LEU A 131 -5.04 6.72 -17.67
C LEU A 131 -6.28 6.78 -18.58
N SER A 132 -7.48 6.97 -18.01
CA SER A 132 -8.77 7.00 -18.72
C SER A 132 -9.39 8.39 -18.77
N LYS A 133 -10.04 8.73 -19.89
CA LYS A 133 -10.90 9.91 -20.05
C LYS A 133 -12.39 9.65 -19.72
N LYS A 134 -12.80 8.39 -19.59
CA LYS A 134 -14.22 8.00 -19.43
C LYS A 134 -14.67 8.21 -17.98
N VAL A 135 -15.79 8.89 -17.78
CA VAL A 135 -16.24 9.36 -16.44
C VAL A 135 -16.53 8.20 -15.48
N PHE A 136 -17.13 7.11 -15.97
CA PHE A 136 -17.52 5.95 -15.13
C PHE A 136 -16.34 5.04 -14.74
N VAL A 137 -15.34 4.89 -15.63
CA VAL A 137 -14.25 3.91 -15.48
C VAL A 137 -13.50 4.03 -14.14
N PRO A 138 -13.13 5.23 -13.64
CA PRO A 138 -12.50 5.39 -12.33
C PRO A 138 -13.25 4.71 -11.18
N TYR A 139 -14.56 4.93 -11.10
CA TYR A 139 -15.40 4.38 -10.06
C TYR A 139 -15.45 2.86 -10.14
N LEU A 140 -15.73 2.31 -11.33
CA LEU A 140 -15.74 0.86 -11.56
C LEU A 140 -14.38 0.22 -11.21
N THR A 141 -13.26 0.81 -11.66
CA THR A 141 -11.92 0.29 -11.35
C THR A 141 -11.62 0.30 -9.85
N ALA A 142 -12.06 1.34 -9.13
CA ALA A 142 -11.80 1.47 -7.71
C ALA A 142 -12.66 0.48 -6.90
N PHE A 143 -13.96 0.41 -7.14
CA PHE A 143 -14.88 -0.51 -6.46
C PHE A 143 -14.50 -1.97 -6.69
N ALA A 144 -14.33 -2.38 -7.95
CA ALA A 144 -13.95 -3.77 -8.27
C ALA A 144 -12.63 -4.16 -7.60
N SER A 145 -11.68 -3.22 -7.47
CA SER A 145 -10.37 -3.51 -6.87
C SER A 145 -10.41 -3.55 -5.35
N ILE A 146 -11.08 -2.60 -4.68
CA ILE A 146 -11.15 -2.64 -3.21
C ILE A 146 -12.03 -3.79 -2.73
N TYR A 147 -13.09 -4.15 -3.47
CA TYR A 147 -13.94 -5.30 -3.16
C TYR A 147 -13.22 -6.64 -3.38
N LEU A 148 -12.50 -6.81 -4.49
CA LEU A 148 -11.66 -8.00 -4.69
C LEU A 148 -10.53 -8.08 -3.64
N PHE A 149 -9.94 -6.94 -3.25
CA PHE A 149 -8.93 -6.91 -2.20
C PHE A 149 -9.48 -7.33 -0.84
N GLY A 150 -10.66 -6.82 -0.44
CA GLY A 150 -11.35 -7.24 0.79
C GLY A 150 -11.80 -8.72 0.75
N PHE A 151 -12.21 -9.22 -0.41
CA PHE A 151 -12.51 -10.65 -0.59
C PHE A 151 -11.27 -11.54 -0.47
N TYR A 152 -10.11 -11.10 -0.99
CA TYR A 152 -8.89 -11.89 -0.91
C TYR A 152 -8.22 -11.87 0.46
N LEU A 153 -8.24 -10.75 1.20
CA LEU A 153 -7.53 -10.62 2.49
C LEU A 153 -8.05 -11.56 3.61
N TYR A 154 -9.19 -12.21 3.40
CA TYR A 154 -10.17 -12.53 4.44
C TYR A 154 -10.71 -11.25 5.11
N LEU A 155 -11.88 -11.36 5.75
CA LEU A 155 -12.65 -10.19 6.22
C LEU A 155 -12.16 -9.66 7.60
N ASP A 156 -11.04 -10.16 8.09
CA ASP A 156 -10.46 -9.88 9.41
C ASP A 156 -10.15 -8.39 9.64
N GLY A 157 -9.87 -7.64 8.58
CA GLY A 157 -9.45 -6.24 8.65
C GLY A 157 -8.08 -6.05 9.31
N ASN A 158 -7.73 -4.80 9.61
CA ASN A 158 -6.64 -4.38 10.49
C ASN A 158 -5.25 -5.01 10.26
N LEU A 159 -4.89 -5.31 9.00
CA LEU A 159 -3.60 -5.89 8.64
C LEU A 159 -2.54 -4.79 8.34
N THR A 160 -1.25 -5.09 8.54
CA THR A 160 -0.15 -4.20 8.11
C THR A 160 -0.24 -3.86 6.62
N GLU A 161 -0.73 -4.83 5.86
CA GLU A 161 -1.08 -4.82 4.45
C GLU A 161 -2.10 -3.74 4.10
N PHE A 162 -3.11 -3.54 4.96
CA PHE A 162 -4.17 -2.55 4.80
C PHE A 162 -3.68 -1.14 5.15
N TRP A 163 -3.02 -0.99 6.30
CA TRP A 163 -2.47 0.30 6.76
C TRP A 163 -1.43 0.90 5.81
N ALA A 164 -0.72 0.08 5.03
CA ALA A 164 0.23 0.54 4.02
C ALA A 164 -0.41 1.04 2.70
N LEU A 165 -1.66 0.70 2.39
CA LEU A 165 -2.32 1.09 1.13
C LEU A 165 -2.49 2.61 0.91
N PRO A 166 -2.99 3.42 1.86
CA PRO A 166 -3.22 4.85 1.61
C PRO A 166 -1.91 5.60 1.29
N PHE A 167 -0.80 5.23 1.93
CA PHE A 167 0.54 5.75 1.67
C PHE A 167 1.12 5.24 0.33
N THR A 168 0.79 4.00 -0.04
CA THR A 168 1.23 3.39 -1.31
C THR A 168 0.53 4.00 -2.52
N LEU A 169 -0.79 4.10 -2.52
CA LEU A 169 -1.54 4.60 -3.69
C LEU A 169 -1.40 6.11 -3.89
N SER A 170 -1.30 6.89 -2.80
CA SER A 170 -0.96 8.32 -2.88
C SER A 170 0.43 8.55 -3.49
N SER A 171 1.41 7.71 -3.13
CA SER A 171 2.76 7.73 -3.69
C SER A 171 2.78 7.33 -5.17
N LEU A 172 2.08 6.25 -5.54
CA LEU A 172 1.92 5.85 -6.95
C LEU A 172 1.20 6.93 -7.77
N TYR A 173 0.19 7.61 -7.22
CA TYR A 173 -0.45 8.75 -7.88
C TYR A 173 0.55 9.89 -8.17
N ILE A 174 1.41 10.25 -7.21
CA ILE A 174 2.45 11.28 -7.40
C ILE A 174 3.43 10.85 -8.49
N ILE A 175 3.91 9.60 -8.44
CA ILE A 175 4.85 9.00 -9.40
C ILE A 175 4.25 8.97 -10.81
N PHE A 176 3.03 8.49 -10.99
CA PHE A 176 2.34 8.45 -12.28
C PHE A 176 1.99 9.86 -12.79
N ARG A 177 1.62 10.79 -11.91
CA ARG A 177 1.44 12.21 -12.28
C ARG A 177 2.75 12.80 -12.82
N PHE A 178 3.89 12.53 -12.17
CA PHE A 178 5.20 12.96 -12.67
C PHE A 178 5.50 12.34 -14.03
N PHE A 179 5.32 11.03 -14.22
CA PHE A 179 5.54 10.41 -15.53
C PHE A 179 4.61 10.96 -16.63
N ARG A 180 3.38 11.34 -16.29
CA ARG A 180 2.36 11.85 -17.24
C ARG A 180 2.51 13.33 -17.57
N LYS A 181 2.89 14.18 -16.60
CA LYS A 181 3.00 15.64 -16.75
C LYS A 181 4.42 16.20 -16.86
N LYS A 182 5.43 15.46 -16.40
CA LYS A 182 6.83 15.90 -16.21
C LYS A 182 7.00 17.01 -15.16
N GLU A 183 6.00 17.17 -14.30
CA GLU A 183 5.96 18.11 -13.17
C GLU A 183 6.02 17.36 -11.84
N TYR A 184 6.69 17.94 -10.84
CA TYR A 184 6.59 17.56 -9.44
C TYR A 184 6.54 18.83 -8.57
N SER A 185 6.05 18.72 -7.34
CA SER A 185 6.23 19.77 -6.32
C SER A 185 7.25 19.31 -5.28
N PRO A 186 8.00 20.22 -4.61
CA PRO A 186 8.92 19.82 -3.54
C PRO A 186 8.22 19.05 -2.41
N LEU A 187 7.03 19.51 -2.00
CA LEU A 187 6.21 18.86 -0.99
C LEU A 187 5.80 17.44 -1.40
N SER A 188 5.58 17.18 -2.68
CA SER A 188 5.28 15.82 -3.17
C SER A 188 6.47 14.87 -3.01
N ILE A 189 7.71 15.35 -3.04
CA ILE A 189 8.90 14.51 -2.81
C ILE A 189 9.12 14.28 -1.31
N VAL A 190 8.91 15.30 -0.48
CA VAL A 190 8.89 15.14 0.99
C VAL A 190 7.81 14.14 1.39
N TYR A 191 6.62 14.21 0.79
CA TYR A 191 5.56 13.22 1.02
C TYR A 191 5.96 11.81 0.57
N LEU A 192 6.61 11.65 -0.60
CA LEU A 192 7.10 10.33 -1.03
C LEU A 192 8.09 9.71 -0.03
N GLY A 193 8.97 10.53 0.57
CA GLY A 193 9.89 10.08 1.62
C GLY A 193 9.21 9.78 2.95
N PHE A 194 8.22 10.59 3.34
CA PHE A 194 7.43 10.36 4.54
C PHE A 194 6.60 9.07 4.41
N ALA A 195 5.88 8.90 3.31
CA ALA A 195 5.10 7.71 3.01
C ALA A 195 5.98 6.44 2.92
N PHE A 196 7.20 6.55 2.35
CA PHE A 196 8.19 5.47 2.41
C PHE A 196 8.54 5.12 3.85
N GLY A 197 8.89 6.11 4.69
CA GLY A 197 9.29 5.89 6.07
C GLY A 197 8.19 5.29 6.93
N VAL A 198 6.95 5.78 6.79
CA VAL A 198 5.77 5.21 7.48
C VAL A 198 5.53 3.77 7.05
N VAL A 199 5.49 3.48 5.74
CA VAL A 199 5.27 2.09 5.26
C VAL A 199 6.41 1.17 5.64
N PHE A 200 7.67 1.65 5.59
CA PHE A 200 8.82 0.89 6.05
C PHE A 200 8.65 0.48 7.52
N PHE A 201 8.41 1.45 8.40
CA PHE A 201 8.17 1.24 9.83
C PHE A 201 6.74 0.81 10.18
N ILE A 202 5.91 0.40 9.21
CA ILE A 202 4.81 -0.54 9.40
C ILE A 202 5.37 -1.95 9.16
N ARG A 203 5.97 -2.20 7.98
CA ARG A 203 6.61 -3.48 7.63
C ARG A 203 7.53 -3.32 6.41
N CYS A 204 8.80 -3.70 6.54
CA CYS A 204 9.84 -3.30 5.58
C CYS A 204 9.67 -3.88 4.15
N ASN A 205 9.02 -5.03 3.96
CA ASN A 205 8.85 -5.64 2.64
C ASN A 205 7.77 -4.96 1.77
N LEU A 206 6.99 -4.03 2.32
CA LEU A 206 5.90 -3.34 1.61
C LEU A 206 6.39 -2.12 0.79
N VAL A 207 7.68 -1.72 0.93
CA VAL A 207 8.24 -0.54 0.22
C VAL A 207 8.64 -0.81 -1.25
N SER A 208 8.23 -1.93 -1.82
CA SER A 208 8.49 -2.32 -3.21
C SER A 208 8.09 -1.27 -4.29
N PRO A 209 7.02 -0.45 -4.14
CA PRO A 209 6.75 0.67 -5.04
C PRO A 209 7.90 1.67 -5.14
N TRP A 210 8.50 2.04 -4.00
CA TRP A 210 9.62 2.98 -3.96
C TRP A 210 10.91 2.32 -4.44
N ALA A 211 11.16 1.07 -4.04
CA ALA A 211 12.32 0.29 -4.47
C ALA A 211 12.38 0.12 -6.00
N PHE A 212 11.23 0.04 -6.68
CA PHE A 212 11.16 0.03 -8.14
C PHE A 212 11.19 1.46 -8.75
N PHE A 213 10.27 2.35 -8.36
CA PHE A 213 10.08 3.61 -9.07
C PHE A 213 11.13 4.69 -8.77
N VAL A 214 11.76 4.70 -7.57
CA VAL A 214 12.80 5.70 -7.26
C VAL A 214 14.04 5.51 -8.15
N PRO A 215 14.60 4.29 -8.33
CA PRO A 215 15.64 4.05 -9.35
C PRO A 215 15.22 4.43 -10.77
N VAL A 216 13.99 4.11 -11.19
CA VAL A 216 13.49 4.47 -12.54
C VAL A 216 13.45 6.00 -12.73
N ILE A 217 13.02 6.76 -11.72
CA ILE A 217 13.02 8.24 -11.75
C ILE A 217 14.46 8.79 -11.77
N ILE A 218 15.38 8.23 -10.97
CA ILE A 218 16.80 8.64 -10.97
C ILE A 218 17.43 8.38 -12.34
N ILE A 219 17.27 7.18 -12.92
CA ILE A 219 17.76 6.83 -14.26
C ILE A 219 17.16 7.75 -15.33
N TYR A 220 15.88 8.14 -15.21
CA TYR A 220 15.25 9.10 -16.10
C TYR A 220 15.87 10.51 -16.00
N LEU A 221 16.12 11.01 -14.79
CA LEU A 221 16.78 12.30 -14.58
C LEU A 221 18.25 12.31 -15.01
N ILE A 222 18.98 11.20 -14.84
CA ILE A 222 20.36 11.00 -15.36
C ILE A 222 20.35 11.08 -16.89
N LYS A 223 19.42 10.40 -17.56
CA LYS A 223 19.28 10.45 -19.03
C LYS A 223 18.90 11.85 -19.55
N LEU A 224 18.28 12.68 -18.73
CA LEU A 224 18.03 14.11 -19.00
C LEU A 224 19.18 15.04 -18.59
N LYS A 225 20.30 14.51 -18.06
CA LYS A 225 21.46 15.25 -17.53
C LYS A 225 21.12 16.22 -16.37
N ARG A 226 20.03 15.99 -15.65
CA ARG A 226 19.48 16.88 -14.60
C ARG A 226 20.10 16.64 -13.22
N SER A 227 21.43 16.67 -13.10
CA SER A 227 22.16 16.35 -11.85
C SER A 227 21.71 17.16 -10.62
N ARG A 228 21.50 18.48 -10.78
CA ARG A 228 21.01 19.37 -9.71
C ARG A 228 19.60 18.98 -9.21
N GLU A 229 18.73 18.48 -10.09
CA GLU A 229 17.41 17.99 -9.69
C GLU A 229 17.51 16.68 -8.91
N ILE A 230 18.42 15.77 -9.29
CA ILE A 230 18.62 14.50 -8.56
C ILE A 230 19.02 14.79 -7.11
N ILE A 231 20.00 15.68 -6.88
CA ILE A 231 20.44 16.07 -5.53
C ILE A 231 19.27 16.69 -4.74
N LYS A 232 18.50 17.60 -5.37
CA LYS A 232 17.31 18.20 -4.75
C LYS A 232 16.25 17.15 -4.40
N CYS A 233 15.99 16.18 -5.28
CA CYS A 233 15.06 15.09 -5.03
C CYS A 233 15.51 14.20 -3.87
N ILE A 234 16.81 13.85 -3.79
CA ILE A 234 17.37 13.07 -2.68
C ILE A 234 17.19 13.81 -1.37
N LEU A 235 17.61 15.08 -1.27
CA LEU A 235 17.51 15.88 -0.04
C LEU A 235 16.06 16.02 0.44
N LEU A 236 15.12 16.29 -0.47
CA LEU A 236 13.69 16.38 -0.13
C LEU A 236 13.10 15.04 0.30
N PHE A 237 13.51 13.94 -0.34
CA PHE A 237 13.06 12.59 0.03
C PHE A 237 13.60 12.20 1.41
N THR A 238 14.89 12.39 1.66
CA THR A 238 15.53 12.14 2.96
C THR A 238 14.92 12.99 4.07
N ALA A 239 14.56 14.26 3.82
CA ALA A 239 13.80 15.07 4.77
C ALA A 239 12.41 14.46 5.08
N GLY A 240 11.72 13.90 4.07
CA GLY A 240 10.50 13.13 4.26
C GLY A 240 10.69 11.89 5.14
N VAL A 241 11.73 11.09 4.86
CA VAL A 241 12.07 9.90 5.66
C VAL A 241 12.39 10.28 7.11
N ALA A 242 13.12 11.39 7.32
CA ALA A 242 13.40 11.90 8.66
C ALA A 242 12.12 12.29 9.42
N LEU A 243 11.15 12.95 8.77
CA LEU A 243 9.85 13.28 9.39
C LEU A 243 9.07 12.03 9.83
N ALA A 244 9.14 10.93 9.07
CA ALA A 244 8.54 9.66 9.47
C ALA A 244 9.34 8.92 10.56
N LEU A 245 10.67 9.08 10.57
CA LEU A 245 11.55 8.45 11.55
C LEU A 245 11.50 9.16 12.93
N CYS A 246 11.29 10.49 12.97
CA CYS A 246 11.31 11.27 14.20
C CYS A 246 10.37 10.74 15.31
N PRO A 247 9.07 10.42 15.07
CA PRO A 247 8.20 9.86 16.09
C PRO A 247 8.70 8.52 16.66
N VAL A 248 9.27 7.66 15.81
CA VAL A 248 9.88 6.38 16.21
C VAL A 248 11.09 6.64 17.12
N LEU A 249 12.00 7.53 16.74
CA LEU A 249 13.18 7.86 17.55
C LEU A 249 12.80 8.53 18.89
N ILE A 250 11.83 9.43 18.90
CA ILE A 250 11.38 10.11 20.12
C ILE A 250 10.75 9.09 21.07
N TYR A 251 9.83 8.24 20.59
CA TYR A 251 9.16 7.25 21.43
C TYR A 251 10.13 6.21 22.02
N HIS A 252 10.98 5.60 21.18
CA HIS A 252 11.93 4.58 21.64
C HIS A 252 13.11 5.16 22.43
N GLY A 253 13.43 6.45 22.25
CA GLY A 253 14.38 7.19 23.08
C GLY A 253 13.84 7.50 24.47
N VAL A 254 12.63 8.05 24.58
CA VAL A 254 11.99 8.36 25.87
C VAL A 254 11.69 7.09 26.68
N THR A 255 11.35 5.98 26.02
CA THR A 255 11.05 4.70 26.68
C THR A 255 12.26 3.78 26.87
N GLY A 256 13.44 4.15 26.35
CA GLY A 256 14.68 3.35 26.42
C GLY A 256 14.69 2.06 25.59
N SER A 257 13.68 1.83 24.75
CA SER A 257 13.41 0.53 24.09
C SER A 257 14.07 0.35 22.72
N PHE A 258 15.07 1.18 22.38
CA PHE A 258 15.80 1.11 21.09
C PHE A 258 16.46 -0.26 20.83
N GLN A 259 17.01 -0.90 21.86
CA GLN A 259 17.64 -2.22 21.69
C GLN A 259 16.60 -3.29 21.37
N ASP A 260 15.38 -3.15 21.87
CA ASP A 260 14.33 -4.15 21.75
C ASP A 260 13.64 -4.02 20.39
N LEU A 261 13.36 -2.79 19.94
CA LEU A 261 13.05 -2.50 18.53
C LEU A 261 14.10 -3.10 17.58
N TYR A 262 15.39 -3.01 17.90
CA TYR A 262 16.44 -3.60 17.07
C TYR A 262 16.43 -5.14 17.07
N LYS A 263 16.17 -5.78 18.21
CA LYS A 263 16.01 -7.25 18.30
C LYS A 263 14.80 -7.73 17.51
N ASP A 264 13.63 -7.18 17.81
CA ASP A 264 12.34 -7.78 17.44
C ASP A 264 11.86 -7.35 16.04
N TYR A 265 12.12 -6.10 15.65
CA TYR A 265 11.78 -5.65 14.30
C TYR A 265 12.90 -5.92 13.28
N TRP A 266 14.18 -5.78 13.64
CA TRP A 266 15.29 -6.00 12.68
C TRP A 266 15.88 -7.41 12.75
N LEU A 267 16.50 -7.81 13.87
CA LEU A 267 17.25 -9.07 13.93
C LEU A 267 16.34 -10.29 13.77
N TYR A 268 15.13 -10.26 14.34
CA TYR A 268 14.14 -11.33 14.19
C TYR A 268 13.66 -11.45 12.74
N ASN A 269 13.30 -10.37 12.04
CA ASN A 269 12.93 -10.48 10.62
C ASN A 269 14.09 -11.02 9.75
N ILE A 270 15.33 -10.65 10.05
CA ILE A 270 16.53 -11.18 9.36
C ILE A 270 16.73 -12.68 9.65
N SER A 271 16.52 -13.14 10.88
CA SER A 271 16.63 -14.57 11.23
C SER A 271 15.45 -15.38 10.66
N TYR A 272 14.24 -14.82 10.69
CA TYR A 272 13.00 -15.41 10.17
C TYR A 272 13.09 -15.77 8.68
N VAL A 273 13.77 -14.95 7.87
CA VAL A 273 14.09 -15.27 6.46
C VAL A 273 15.17 -16.36 6.35
N LYS A 274 16.20 -16.35 7.21
CA LYS A 274 17.31 -17.33 7.16
C LYS A 274 16.93 -18.75 7.58
N VAL A 275 15.95 -18.91 8.48
CA VAL A 275 15.64 -20.19 9.15
C VAL A 275 14.95 -21.24 8.24
N LYS A 276 14.52 -20.90 7.02
CA LYS A 276 14.07 -21.89 6.02
C LYS A 276 14.63 -21.62 4.62
N GLY A 277 15.43 -22.56 4.11
CA GLY A 277 15.89 -22.58 2.71
C GLY A 277 14.79 -22.99 1.72
N GLY A 278 13.70 -22.21 1.64
CA GLY A 278 12.45 -22.55 0.95
C GLY A 278 12.47 -22.59 -0.60
N SER A 279 13.62 -22.84 -1.22
CA SER A 279 13.84 -22.66 -2.68
C SER A 279 13.02 -23.59 -3.60
N TYR A 280 12.35 -24.62 -3.06
CA TYR A 280 11.49 -25.52 -3.82
C TYR A 280 10.02 -25.36 -3.42
N TYR A 281 9.72 -25.46 -2.12
CA TYR A 281 8.36 -25.35 -1.60
C TYR A 281 7.70 -24.02 -1.98
N GLY A 282 8.36 -22.88 -1.83
CA GLY A 282 7.77 -21.58 -2.22
C GLY A 282 7.39 -21.47 -3.71
N ILE A 283 8.02 -22.26 -4.59
CA ILE A 283 7.69 -22.34 -6.02
C ILE A 283 6.48 -23.28 -6.24
N LEU A 284 6.35 -24.33 -5.45
CA LEU A 284 5.19 -25.23 -5.46
C LEU A 284 3.94 -24.53 -4.90
N SER A 285 4.09 -23.82 -3.78
CA SER A 285 3.09 -22.95 -3.17
C SER A 285 2.68 -21.84 -4.13
N PHE A 286 3.62 -21.24 -4.88
CA PHE A 286 3.30 -20.30 -5.96
C PHE A 286 2.30 -20.91 -6.97
N GLY A 287 2.45 -22.17 -7.37
CA GLY A 287 1.48 -22.85 -8.25
C GLY A 287 0.09 -23.00 -7.60
N LEU A 288 0.03 -23.36 -6.33
CA LEU A 288 -1.22 -23.52 -5.57
C LEU A 288 -1.93 -22.19 -5.29
N TYR A 289 -1.18 -21.10 -5.07
CA TYR A 289 -1.76 -19.77 -4.93
C TYR A 289 -2.15 -19.22 -6.30
N ALA A 290 -1.27 -19.25 -7.31
CA ALA A 290 -1.45 -18.57 -8.60
C ALA A 290 -2.84 -18.74 -9.25
N LYS A 291 -3.56 -19.85 -9.01
CA LYS A 291 -4.97 -20.05 -9.37
C LYS A 291 -5.90 -18.89 -8.93
N TYR A 292 -5.80 -18.42 -7.68
CA TYR A 292 -6.63 -17.31 -7.17
C TYR A 292 -6.21 -15.98 -7.83
N PHE A 293 -4.90 -15.85 -8.03
CA PHE A 293 -4.26 -14.64 -8.52
C PHE A 293 -4.22 -14.60 -10.09
N ILE A 294 -4.86 -15.56 -10.80
CA ILE A 294 -4.69 -15.81 -12.26
C ILE A 294 -5.40 -14.82 -13.19
N ILE A 295 -6.63 -14.40 -12.84
CA ILE A 295 -7.48 -13.53 -13.67
C ILE A 295 -6.75 -12.20 -13.92
N GLY A 296 -6.03 -11.74 -12.90
CA GLY A 296 -5.16 -10.58 -12.97
C GLY A 296 -3.96 -10.74 -13.92
N TRP A 297 -3.34 -11.91 -14.00
CA TRP A 297 -2.16 -12.09 -14.87
C TRP A 297 -2.60 -12.12 -16.33
N ILE A 298 -3.72 -12.78 -16.62
CA ILE A 298 -4.42 -12.69 -17.91
C ILE A 298 -4.69 -11.22 -18.26
N ALA A 299 -5.20 -10.43 -17.32
CA ALA A 299 -5.44 -9.01 -17.52
C ALA A 299 -4.18 -8.21 -17.90
N VAL A 300 -3.08 -8.31 -17.16
CA VAL A 300 -1.85 -7.56 -17.48
C VAL A 300 -1.15 -8.05 -18.75
N ILE A 301 -1.30 -9.32 -19.10
CA ILE A 301 -0.84 -9.86 -20.38
C ILE A 301 -1.66 -9.24 -21.52
N VAL A 302 -3.00 -9.31 -21.49
CA VAL A 302 -3.88 -8.68 -22.49
C VAL A 302 -3.60 -7.18 -22.60
N ALA A 303 -3.42 -6.49 -21.48
CA ALA A 303 -3.07 -5.07 -21.45
C ALA A 303 -1.73 -4.77 -22.13
N SER A 304 -0.71 -5.59 -21.89
CA SER A 304 0.61 -5.45 -22.50
C SER A 304 0.57 -5.73 -24.01
N VAL A 305 -0.28 -6.66 -24.46
CA VAL A 305 -0.49 -6.98 -25.88
C VAL A 305 -1.23 -5.86 -26.61
N VAL A 306 -2.41 -5.45 -26.12
CA VAL A 306 -3.24 -4.41 -26.74
C VAL A 306 -2.52 -3.06 -26.80
N HIS A 307 -1.73 -2.74 -25.77
CA HIS A 307 -0.98 -1.48 -25.68
C HIS A 307 0.54 -1.65 -25.81
N ARG A 308 1.01 -2.63 -26.61
CA ARG A 308 2.44 -2.96 -26.85
C ARG A 308 3.37 -1.83 -27.36
N ARG A 309 2.84 -0.63 -27.63
CA ARG A 309 3.61 0.60 -27.95
C ARG A 309 3.74 1.56 -26.76
N SER A 310 3.01 1.33 -25.68
CA SER A 310 2.98 2.20 -24.49
C SER A 310 4.14 1.89 -23.56
N ARG A 311 5.12 2.81 -23.50
CA ARG A 311 6.23 2.74 -22.53
C ARG A 311 5.73 2.71 -21.07
N PHE A 312 4.58 3.32 -20.79
CA PHE A 312 3.94 3.24 -19.47
C PHE A 312 3.52 1.81 -19.14
N MET A 313 2.93 1.08 -20.09
CA MET A 313 2.53 -0.32 -19.87
C MET A 313 3.73 -1.23 -19.61
N HIS A 314 4.81 -1.11 -20.37
CA HIS A 314 6.02 -1.89 -20.10
C HIS A 314 6.61 -1.58 -18.72
N CYS A 315 6.61 -0.31 -18.28
CA CYS A 315 7.04 0.03 -16.92
C CYS A 315 6.10 -0.54 -15.85
N ASN A 316 4.79 -0.58 -16.10
CA ASN A 316 3.81 -1.17 -15.19
C ASN A 316 3.99 -2.70 -15.08
N THR A 317 4.08 -3.42 -16.21
CA THR A 317 4.31 -4.87 -16.22
C THR A 317 5.64 -5.24 -15.56
N LEU A 318 6.71 -4.45 -15.75
CA LEU A 318 7.97 -4.63 -15.03
C LEU A 318 7.87 -4.32 -13.54
N PHE A 319 7.11 -3.29 -13.12
CA PHE A 319 6.86 -3.00 -11.71
C PHE A 319 6.16 -4.17 -11.02
N LEU A 320 5.13 -4.71 -11.67
CA LEU A 320 4.32 -5.81 -11.17
C LEU A 320 5.15 -7.11 -11.05
N LEU A 321 5.95 -7.44 -12.07
CA LEU A 321 6.92 -8.55 -12.03
C LEU A 321 7.98 -8.38 -10.93
N ALA A 322 8.60 -7.20 -10.81
CA ALA A 322 9.60 -6.93 -9.78
C ALA A 322 9.00 -7.03 -8.36
N THR A 323 7.77 -6.57 -8.21
CA THR A 323 7.07 -6.58 -6.92
C THR A 323 6.57 -7.97 -6.53
N PHE A 324 6.17 -8.78 -7.51
CA PHE A 324 5.94 -10.21 -7.33
C PHE A 324 7.21 -10.93 -6.88
N ILE A 325 8.36 -10.69 -7.53
CA ILE A 325 9.64 -11.28 -7.08
C ILE A 325 9.97 -10.87 -5.65
N LEU A 326 9.72 -9.60 -5.27
CA LEU A 326 9.96 -9.10 -3.91
C LEU A 326 9.02 -9.71 -2.84
N SER A 327 7.82 -10.19 -3.19
CA SER A 327 6.96 -10.90 -2.23
C SER A 327 7.46 -12.31 -1.91
N LEU A 328 8.04 -12.99 -2.91
CA LEU A 328 8.56 -14.35 -2.78
C LEU A 328 9.80 -14.46 -1.86
N VAL A 329 10.42 -13.33 -1.49
CA VAL A 329 11.62 -13.25 -0.65
C VAL A 329 11.44 -13.88 0.74
N SER A 330 10.20 -14.05 1.21
CA SER A 330 9.94 -14.77 2.47
C SER A 330 10.26 -16.27 2.38
N GLY A 331 10.14 -16.89 1.20
CA GLY A 331 10.32 -18.33 0.99
C GLY A 331 9.37 -19.23 1.79
N ARG A 332 8.29 -18.69 2.35
CA ARG A 332 7.37 -19.41 3.26
C ARG A 332 5.98 -19.61 2.67
N ASP A 333 5.42 -20.77 2.98
CA ASP A 333 4.04 -21.14 2.68
C ASP A 333 3.15 -20.87 3.90
N TYR A 334 2.56 -19.67 3.94
CA TYR A 334 1.31 -19.41 4.63
C TYR A 334 0.40 -18.71 3.63
N GLU A 335 -0.90 -18.96 3.70
CA GLU A 335 -1.88 -18.35 2.78
C GLU A 335 -1.81 -16.82 2.80
N HIS A 336 -1.42 -16.23 3.94
CA HIS A 336 -1.34 -14.79 4.14
C HIS A 336 -0.02 -14.10 3.75
N TYR A 337 0.99 -14.75 3.13
CA TYR A 337 2.22 -14.07 2.64
C TYR A 337 2.13 -13.61 1.17
#